data_AF-A0A4R9LYU6-F1
#
_entry.id   AF-A0A4R9LYU6-F1
#
_cell.length_a   1.000
_cell.length_b   1.000
_cell.length_c   1.000
_cell.angle_alpha   90.00
_cell.angle_beta   90.00
_cell.angle_gamma   90.00
#
_symmetry.space_group_name_H-M   'P 1'
#
loop_
_entity.id
_entity.type
_entity.pdbx_description
1 polymer ?
#
loop_
_entity_poly.entity_id
_entity_poly.type
_entity_poly.pdbx_seq_one_letter_code
_entity_poly.pdbx_strand_id
1 'polypeptide(L)'
;MRNQRLAIIFFQPAKLVFSIFSFFFLTHCFPELKKSPQDQLMDIRVMLCIANQISCGSTSFSYPGSPFSLRTKESVSLTPTITIKQDNPNFTIKPDLPKGLSIQATTGEISGIPKEIIPLTDFKVSLSSASGNAETTLQIKIDVPNPCADSTISTGSGTIGDPYIICNPSQLQSIATFHITHINSNYKIIQDLDLSSISNFTPIGDLSTPFTGTIDGQGYTLFNLTMNHPGIQRIGLIGTSTSTVQARNINLVKPNVRGDSYVGVLGGHMQGYFENIHITQGTVYSNISYAGGVLGRISGSTSYIYDSSFEGTVQTPGDFAGGILGENFGGDRIVRSFVKATVSGNNYSGGLTGRSASSTTENCYFIGTVQGADYVGGLTGRSQLSADIVINSYAVAPVTATGTNKSGLVGAATSTQTNAYYNIDVAGQSDNDTRGIPRTTTQLQCPTVSSDGCAGVPMYAAWDDAVWDFGTSTQYPKLKWENSQ
;
A
#
# COMPACT_ATOMS: atom_id res chain seq x y z
N MET A 1 -91.37 36.79 -14.34
CA MET A 1 -91.96 36.44 -13.02
C MET A 1 -90.89 36.61 -11.94
N ARG A 2 -91.25 37.14 -10.75
CA ARG A 2 -90.60 37.05 -9.41
C ARG A 2 -89.05 37.05 -9.32
N ASN A 3 -88.45 38.10 -8.72
CA ASN A 3 -88.08 38.25 -7.29
C ASN A 3 -86.71 37.57 -6.95
N GLN A 4 -85.81 38.13 -6.13
CA GLN A 4 -85.71 39.40 -5.37
C GLN A 4 -84.20 39.67 -5.05
N ARG A 5 -83.71 40.93 -5.12
CA ARG A 5 -83.19 41.80 -4.01
C ARG A 5 -82.06 41.18 -3.14
N LEU A 6 -80.97 41.84 -2.70
CA LEU A 6 -80.52 43.26 -2.56
C LEU A 6 -78.99 43.24 -2.20
N ALA A 7 -78.12 44.28 -2.20
CA ALA A 7 -77.77 45.41 -3.09
C ALA A 7 -76.38 45.98 -2.61
N ILE A 8 -76.06 47.28 -2.86
CA ILE A 8 -74.97 48.11 -2.23
C ILE A 8 -73.52 47.84 -2.75
N ILE A 9 -72.68 48.80 -3.19
CA ILE A 9 -72.80 50.25 -3.54
C ILE A 9 -71.81 50.60 -4.72
N PHE A 10 -71.87 51.83 -5.23
CA PHE A 10 -71.44 52.33 -6.55
C PHE A 10 -69.94 52.66 -6.83
N PHE A 11 -69.56 52.44 -8.11
CA PHE A 11 -68.76 53.27 -9.06
C PHE A 11 -67.51 54.08 -8.63
N GLN A 12 -66.35 53.67 -9.17
CA GLN A 12 -65.60 54.26 -10.33
C GLN A 12 -65.56 55.80 -10.63
N PRO A 13 -64.55 56.31 -11.38
CA PRO A 13 -63.69 57.38 -10.86
C PRO A 13 -63.56 58.65 -11.73
N ALA A 14 -62.98 59.71 -11.16
CA ALA A 14 -62.42 60.85 -11.90
C ALA A 14 -61.19 61.46 -11.18
N LYS A 15 -60.27 62.05 -11.94
CA LYS A 15 -59.02 62.68 -11.45
C LYS A 15 -59.16 64.19 -11.25
N LEU A 16 -58.16 64.75 -10.53
CA LEU A 16 -57.79 66.17 -10.37
C LEU A 16 -58.69 67.03 -9.47
N VAL A 17 -58.06 67.70 -8.48
CA VAL A 17 -57.85 69.17 -8.43
C VAL A 17 -56.94 69.51 -7.22
N PHE A 18 -56.18 70.61 -7.33
CA PHE A 18 -55.29 71.18 -6.30
C PHE A 18 -56.04 71.64 -5.03
N SER A 19 -55.37 71.62 -3.87
CA SER A 19 -55.43 72.76 -2.94
C SER A 19 -54.16 72.91 -2.10
N ILE A 20 -53.74 74.16 -1.92
CA ILE A 20 -52.69 74.64 -1.01
C ILE A 20 -53.38 75.12 0.29
N PHE A 21 -52.59 75.47 1.32
CA PHE A 21 -52.99 76.05 2.64
C PHE A 21 -53.66 75.05 3.61
N SER A 22 -53.12 74.82 4.82
CA SER A 22 -52.76 75.86 5.77
C SER A 22 -51.64 75.47 6.74
N PHE A 23 -50.56 76.26 6.72
CA PHE A 23 -49.63 76.41 7.85
C PHE A 23 -50.22 77.49 8.77
N PHE A 24 -50.41 77.25 10.08
CA PHE A 24 -50.23 78.27 11.13
C PHE A 24 -50.35 77.70 12.57
N PHE A 25 -49.59 78.29 13.49
CA PHE A 25 -49.48 78.05 14.96
C PHE A 25 -48.85 76.71 15.39
N LEU A 26 -47.56 76.69 15.83
CA LEU A 26 -47.01 77.12 17.14
C LEU A 26 -47.48 76.19 18.29
N THR A 27 -46.67 75.69 19.24
CA THR A 27 -45.24 75.94 19.62
C THR A 27 -44.73 74.88 20.62
N HIS A 28 -43.44 74.96 20.98
CA HIS A 28 -42.77 74.37 22.18
C HIS A 28 -42.28 72.91 22.11
N CYS A 29 -41.06 72.70 21.59
CA CYS A 29 -39.87 72.48 22.42
C CYS A 29 -38.66 72.00 21.59
N PHE A 30 -37.71 72.89 21.29
CA PHE A 30 -36.34 72.55 20.91
C PHE A 30 -35.41 73.70 21.30
N PRO A 31 -34.41 73.48 22.18
CA PRO A 31 -33.16 74.22 22.17
C PRO A 31 -32.25 73.71 21.03
N GLU A 32 -31.38 74.59 20.54
CA GLU A 32 -30.52 74.35 19.38
C GLU A 32 -29.52 73.19 19.56
N LEU A 33 -29.27 72.44 18.48
CA LEU A 33 -27.93 71.93 18.18
C LEU A 33 -27.53 72.35 16.76
N LYS A 34 -26.67 73.37 16.68
CA LYS A 34 -26.02 73.80 15.44
C LYS A 34 -25.07 72.70 14.96
N LYS A 35 -25.26 72.20 13.74
CA LYS A 35 -24.33 71.31 13.04
C LYS A 35 -24.02 71.84 11.63
N SER A 36 -22.84 71.51 11.14
CA SER A 36 -22.22 72.18 9.99
C SER A 36 -22.81 71.73 8.64
N PRO A 37 -22.55 72.46 7.53
CA PRO A 37 -23.05 72.09 6.20
C PRO A 37 -22.58 70.72 5.66
N GLN A 38 -21.64 70.04 6.33
CA GLN A 38 -21.22 68.69 5.93
C GLN A 38 -22.16 67.58 6.41
N ASP A 39 -22.93 67.78 7.48
CA ASP A 39 -23.87 66.75 7.98
C ASP A 39 -25.12 66.60 7.07
N GLN A 40 -25.49 67.63 6.29
CA GLN A 40 -26.68 67.59 5.40
C GLN A 40 -26.53 66.68 4.17
N LEU A 41 -25.31 66.25 3.82
CA LEU A 41 -25.07 65.26 2.76
C LEU A 41 -25.46 63.83 3.18
N MET A 42 -25.61 63.57 4.48
CA MET A 42 -26.00 62.27 5.01
C MET A 42 -27.53 62.05 4.93
N ASP A 43 -28.33 63.10 5.15
CA ASP A 43 -29.80 63.03 5.11
C ASP A 43 -30.40 62.86 3.71
N ILE A 44 -29.77 63.38 2.65
CA ILE A 44 -30.28 63.25 1.27
C ILE A 44 -30.30 61.79 0.82
N ARG A 45 -29.34 60.96 1.25
CA ARG A 45 -29.33 59.52 0.94
C ARG A 45 -30.45 58.76 1.65
N VAL A 46 -30.79 59.16 2.88
CA VAL A 46 -31.87 58.55 3.66
C VAL A 46 -33.24 58.93 3.08
N MET A 47 -33.46 60.19 2.70
CA MET A 47 -34.72 60.60 2.06
C MET A 47 -34.96 59.95 0.69
N LEU A 48 -33.92 59.71 -0.12
CA LEU A 48 -34.09 59.08 -1.43
C LEU A 48 -34.56 57.60 -1.34
N CYS A 49 -34.22 56.90 -0.24
CA CYS A 49 -34.70 55.53 -0.01
C CYS A 49 -36.20 55.46 0.28
N ILE A 50 -36.74 56.43 1.03
CA ILE A 50 -38.14 56.41 1.50
C ILE A 50 -39.13 56.63 0.34
N ALA A 51 -38.71 57.30 -0.74
CA ALA A 51 -39.57 57.61 -1.88
C ALA A 51 -39.81 56.44 -2.87
N ASN A 52 -39.01 55.36 -2.82
CA ASN A 52 -38.93 54.38 -3.92
C ASN A 52 -39.27 52.91 -3.56
N GLN A 53 -39.70 52.63 -2.33
CA GLN A 53 -39.93 51.24 -1.83
C GLN A 53 -38.74 50.26 -2.02
N ILE A 54 -37.52 50.78 -2.16
CA ILE A 54 -36.31 49.95 -2.18
C ILE A 54 -35.94 49.66 -0.72
N SER A 55 -35.96 48.37 -0.36
CA SER A 55 -35.54 47.88 0.94
C SER A 55 -34.10 48.35 1.23
N CYS A 56 -33.94 49.24 2.22
CA CYS A 56 -32.64 49.68 2.74
C CYS A 56 -32.03 48.63 3.70
N GLY A 57 -32.16 47.34 3.34
CA GLY A 57 -31.49 46.25 4.03
C GLY A 57 -30.02 46.22 3.61
N SER A 58 -29.11 46.17 4.57
CA SER A 58 -27.69 45.91 4.28
C SER A 58 -27.54 44.58 3.56
N THR A 59 -27.07 44.59 2.31
CA THR A 59 -26.70 43.37 1.59
C THR A 59 -25.75 42.56 2.46
N SER A 60 -26.10 41.30 2.70
CA SER A 60 -25.29 40.35 3.45
C SER A 60 -25.40 38.96 2.82
N PHE A 61 -24.33 38.19 2.97
CA PHE A 61 -24.25 36.81 2.53
C PHE A 61 -23.26 36.02 3.40
N SER A 62 -23.41 34.70 3.41
CA SER A 62 -22.54 33.78 4.12
C SER A 62 -22.41 32.45 3.37
N TYR A 63 -21.31 31.73 3.57
CA TYR A 63 -21.19 30.35 3.11
C TYR A 63 -21.58 29.41 4.27
N PRO A 64 -22.78 28.82 4.25
CA PRO A 64 -23.18 27.86 5.29
C PRO A 64 -22.23 26.66 5.26
N GLY A 65 -21.70 26.28 6.43
CA GLY A 65 -20.74 25.18 6.56
C GLY A 65 -19.27 25.58 6.64
N SER A 66 -18.92 26.87 6.55
CA SER A 66 -17.57 27.32 6.94
C SER A 66 -17.33 27.08 8.44
N PRO A 67 -16.19 26.51 8.89
CA PRO A 67 -15.01 26.13 8.10
C PRO A 67 -15.18 24.85 7.26
N PHE A 68 -14.77 24.89 5.99
CA PHE A 68 -14.82 23.76 5.08
C PHE A 68 -13.56 22.90 5.17
N SER A 69 -13.73 21.58 5.25
CA SER A 69 -12.66 20.59 5.07
C SER A 69 -12.89 19.84 3.77
N LEU A 70 -12.17 20.23 2.72
CA LEU A 70 -12.25 19.66 1.38
C LEU A 70 -11.09 18.68 1.14
N ARG A 71 -11.14 17.96 0.02
CA ARG A 71 -10.10 17.02 -0.40
C ARG A 71 -9.73 17.22 -1.85
N THR A 72 -8.46 16.96 -2.18
CA THR A 72 -8.01 16.86 -3.59
C THR A 72 -8.72 15.70 -4.31
N LYS A 73 -8.83 15.78 -5.65
CA LYS A 73 -9.56 14.83 -6.52
C LYS A 73 -11.10 14.78 -6.34
N GLU A 74 -11.67 15.23 -5.23
CA GLU A 74 -13.13 15.29 -5.03
C GLU A 74 -13.74 16.56 -5.68
N SER A 75 -14.97 16.45 -6.20
CA SER A 75 -15.69 17.59 -6.81
C SER A 75 -16.40 18.41 -5.73
N VAL A 76 -16.23 19.72 -5.79
CA VAL A 76 -16.72 20.68 -4.80
C VAL A 76 -17.72 21.64 -5.45
N SER A 77 -18.77 22.00 -4.69
CA SER A 77 -19.69 23.11 -4.97
C SER A 77 -20.13 23.71 -3.63
N LEU A 78 -19.80 24.98 -3.39
CA LEU A 78 -20.12 25.73 -2.17
C LEU A 78 -20.95 26.96 -2.55
N THR A 79 -22.25 26.92 -2.29
CA THR A 79 -23.17 28.00 -2.65
C THR A 79 -23.38 28.96 -1.47
N PRO A 80 -23.21 30.28 -1.64
CA PRO A 80 -23.51 31.25 -0.59
C PRO A 80 -25.02 31.41 -0.40
N THR A 81 -25.44 31.64 0.84
CA THR A 81 -26.79 32.10 1.17
C THR A 81 -26.81 33.63 1.12
N ILE A 82 -27.67 34.21 0.28
CA ILE A 82 -27.77 35.65 0.05
C ILE A 82 -29.14 36.15 0.54
N THR A 83 -29.18 37.17 1.39
CA THR A 83 -30.42 37.59 2.07
C THR A 83 -31.36 38.46 1.22
N ILE A 84 -30.85 39.11 0.17
CA ILE A 84 -31.62 40.04 -0.69
C ILE A 84 -31.27 39.78 -2.16
N LYS A 85 -32.28 39.85 -3.05
CA LYS A 85 -32.08 39.75 -4.51
C LYS A 85 -31.08 40.83 -4.98
N GLN A 86 -29.98 40.40 -5.58
CA GLN A 86 -28.93 41.28 -6.09
C GLN A 86 -29.23 41.71 -7.52
N ASP A 87 -28.97 42.97 -7.84
CA ASP A 87 -28.97 43.47 -9.21
C ASP A 87 -27.53 43.62 -9.71
N ASN A 88 -27.20 42.90 -10.78
CA ASN A 88 -25.86 42.71 -11.33
C ASN A 88 -24.75 42.40 -10.27
N PRO A 89 -24.84 41.26 -9.54
CA PRO A 89 -23.83 40.86 -8.57
C PRO A 89 -22.47 40.51 -9.21
N ASN A 90 -21.39 40.93 -8.56
CA ASN A 90 -20.02 40.55 -8.86
C ASN A 90 -19.31 40.07 -7.59
N PHE A 91 -19.05 38.77 -7.51
CA PHE A 91 -18.32 38.12 -6.43
C PHE A 91 -16.83 37.97 -6.76
N THR A 92 -15.98 38.30 -5.79
CA THR A 92 -14.52 38.18 -5.84
C THR A 92 -13.98 37.57 -4.55
N ILE A 93 -12.79 36.97 -4.58
CA ILE A 93 -12.19 36.28 -3.43
C ILE A 93 -10.71 36.63 -3.30
N LYS A 94 -10.23 36.82 -2.06
CA LYS A 94 -8.80 37.00 -1.74
C LYS A 94 -8.41 36.24 -0.45
N PRO A 95 -7.25 35.56 -0.40
CA PRO A 95 -6.31 35.31 -1.51
C PRO A 95 -6.93 34.50 -2.65
N ASP A 96 -6.20 34.34 -3.76
CA ASP A 96 -6.71 33.57 -4.90
C ASP A 96 -6.94 32.11 -4.51
N LEU A 97 -8.00 31.50 -5.03
CA LEU A 97 -8.39 30.13 -4.69
C LEU A 97 -7.30 29.11 -5.07
N PRO A 98 -7.16 28.00 -4.31
CA PRO A 98 -6.25 26.92 -4.65
C PRO A 98 -6.53 26.34 -6.04
N LYS A 99 -5.48 25.93 -6.74
CA LYS A 99 -5.55 25.42 -8.12
C LYS A 99 -6.65 24.37 -8.27
N GLY A 100 -7.54 24.61 -9.23
CA GLY A 100 -8.66 23.71 -9.56
C GLY A 100 -9.99 24.08 -8.90
N LEU A 101 -10.02 25.04 -7.98
CA LEU A 101 -11.24 25.74 -7.56
C LEU A 101 -11.38 27.08 -8.27
N SER A 102 -12.62 27.51 -8.48
CA SER A 102 -12.99 28.81 -9.05
C SER A 102 -14.25 29.36 -8.39
N ILE A 103 -14.38 30.69 -8.31
CA ILE A 103 -15.61 31.35 -7.87
C ILE A 103 -16.39 31.89 -9.08
N GLN A 104 -17.68 31.57 -9.16
CA GLN A 104 -18.58 32.05 -10.20
C GLN A 104 -19.02 33.48 -9.87
N ALA A 105 -18.59 34.46 -10.67
CA ALA A 105 -18.75 35.89 -10.36
C ALA A 105 -20.21 36.34 -10.16
N THR A 106 -21.20 35.67 -10.75
CA THR A 106 -22.62 36.06 -10.65
C THR A 106 -23.40 35.37 -9.53
N THR A 107 -23.00 34.16 -9.11
CA THR A 107 -23.69 33.39 -8.06
C THR A 107 -22.93 33.36 -6.75
N GLY A 108 -21.63 33.62 -6.78
CA GLY A 108 -20.70 33.41 -5.67
C GLY A 108 -20.44 31.94 -5.39
N GLU A 109 -20.90 31.01 -6.22
CA GLU A 109 -20.60 29.58 -6.03
C GLU A 109 -19.10 29.33 -6.20
N ILE A 110 -18.48 28.66 -5.21
CA ILE A 110 -17.10 28.18 -5.31
C ILE A 110 -17.16 26.70 -5.71
N SER A 111 -16.67 26.37 -6.90
CA SER A 111 -16.73 25.01 -7.43
C SER A 111 -15.47 24.60 -8.19
N GLY A 112 -15.33 23.29 -8.40
CA GLY A 112 -14.21 22.66 -9.12
C GLY A 112 -13.66 21.42 -8.41
N ILE A 113 -12.42 21.05 -8.75
CA ILE A 113 -11.72 19.89 -8.16
C ILE A 113 -10.35 20.37 -7.67
N PRO A 114 -10.10 20.42 -6.35
CA PRO A 114 -8.81 20.88 -5.81
C PRO A 114 -7.63 20.01 -6.27
N LYS A 115 -6.53 20.67 -6.62
CA LYS A 115 -5.28 20.04 -7.10
C LYS A 115 -4.07 20.27 -6.20
N GLU A 116 -4.22 21.01 -5.11
CA GLU A 116 -3.16 21.28 -4.14
C GLU A 116 -3.70 21.28 -2.71
N ILE A 117 -2.82 20.94 -1.76
CA ILE A 117 -3.11 20.84 -0.33
C ILE A 117 -2.93 22.23 0.28
N ILE A 118 -3.84 22.66 1.14
CA ILE A 118 -3.68 23.87 1.96
C ILE A 118 -4.09 23.63 3.42
N PRO A 119 -3.37 24.21 4.40
CA PRO A 119 -3.85 24.26 5.79
C PRO A 119 -5.15 25.07 5.86
N LEU A 120 -5.82 25.05 7.02
CA LEU A 120 -7.02 25.87 7.25
C LEU A 120 -6.68 27.36 7.03
N THR A 121 -7.20 27.92 5.95
CA THR A 121 -6.84 29.25 5.43
C THR A 121 -8.09 30.10 5.28
N ASP A 122 -8.00 31.37 5.69
CA ASP A 122 -9.08 32.35 5.58
C ASP A 122 -9.12 32.95 4.17
N PHE A 123 -10.30 32.87 3.55
CA PHE A 123 -10.61 33.51 2.28
C PHE A 123 -11.70 34.57 2.49
N LYS A 124 -11.36 35.82 2.17
CA LYS A 124 -12.28 36.95 2.17
C LYS A 124 -13.03 36.99 0.84
N VAL A 125 -14.34 36.79 0.86
CA VAL A 125 -15.19 36.96 -0.31
C VAL A 125 -15.86 38.32 -0.24
N SER A 126 -15.81 39.06 -1.35
CA SER A 126 -16.41 40.39 -1.50
C SER A 126 -17.44 40.37 -2.62
N LEU A 127 -18.65 40.82 -2.30
CA LEU A 127 -19.76 41.03 -3.22
C LEU A 127 -19.90 42.52 -3.50
N SER A 128 -19.96 42.89 -4.76
CA SER A 128 -20.40 44.22 -5.21
C SER A 128 -21.61 44.10 -6.12
N SER A 129 -22.63 44.92 -5.89
CA SER A 129 -23.84 45.00 -6.72
C SER A 129 -24.40 46.42 -6.73
N ALA A 130 -25.39 46.69 -7.59
CA ALA A 130 -26.06 47.99 -7.61
C ALA A 130 -26.83 48.30 -6.31
N SER A 131 -27.19 47.28 -5.51
CA SER A 131 -27.87 47.44 -4.22
C SER A 131 -26.92 47.55 -3.02
N GLY A 132 -25.62 47.34 -3.20
CA GLY A 132 -24.61 47.59 -2.17
C GLY A 132 -23.41 46.63 -2.24
N ASN A 133 -22.43 46.87 -1.36
CA ASN A 133 -21.27 45.99 -1.19
C ASN A 133 -21.40 45.22 0.12
N ALA A 134 -20.89 43.98 0.13
CA ALA A 134 -20.85 43.12 1.31
C ALA A 134 -19.57 42.28 1.31
N GLU A 135 -19.11 41.87 2.48
CA GLU A 135 -17.94 41.00 2.63
C GLU A 135 -18.23 39.91 3.66
N THR A 136 -17.63 38.74 3.47
CA THR A 136 -17.66 37.64 4.43
C THR A 136 -16.34 36.89 4.42
N THR A 137 -16.01 36.19 5.49
CA THR A 137 -14.83 35.31 5.56
C THR A 137 -15.31 33.88 5.60
N LEU A 138 -14.75 33.04 4.74
CA LEU A 138 -14.91 31.59 4.78
C LEU A 138 -13.54 30.96 4.98
N GLN A 139 -13.47 29.85 5.70
CA GLN A 139 -12.22 29.14 5.93
C GLN A 139 -12.22 27.84 5.12
N ILE A 140 -11.13 27.55 4.42
CA ILE A 140 -10.95 26.28 3.68
C ILE A 140 -9.68 25.59 4.17
N LYS A 141 -9.80 24.32 4.55
CA LYS A 141 -8.70 23.35 4.60
C LYS A 141 -8.85 22.40 3.40
N ILE A 142 -7.75 22.05 2.73
CA ILE A 142 -7.76 21.05 1.66
C ILE A 142 -6.70 20.00 1.97
N ASP A 143 -7.13 18.79 2.27
CA ASP A 143 -6.26 17.63 2.51
C ASP A 143 -6.22 16.69 1.28
N VAL A 144 -5.47 15.59 1.38
CA VAL A 144 -5.70 14.42 0.51
C VAL A 144 -6.94 13.64 1.00
N PRO A 145 -7.68 12.96 0.11
CA PRO A 145 -8.64 11.95 0.55
C PRO A 145 -7.93 10.94 1.45
N ASN A 146 -8.53 10.61 2.60
CA ASN A 146 -8.03 9.50 3.41
C ASN A 146 -8.25 8.20 2.60
N PRO A 147 -7.18 7.54 2.10
CA PRO A 147 -7.32 6.36 1.27
C PRO A 147 -7.95 5.17 2.03
N CYS A 148 -7.91 5.24 3.37
CA CYS A 148 -8.39 4.22 4.29
C CYS A 148 -9.80 4.51 4.85
N ALA A 149 -10.54 5.46 4.26
CA ALA A 149 -11.90 5.81 4.70
C ALA A 149 -12.98 4.84 4.22
N ASP A 150 -12.69 3.99 3.22
CA ASP A 150 -13.60 2.99 2.67
C ASP A 150 -13.32 1.60 3.24
N SER A 151 -14.37 0.78 3.37
CA SER A 151 -14.26 -0.64 3.72
C SER A 151 -13.98 -1.54 2.51
N THR A 152 -14.16 -1.02 1.30
CA THR A 152 -13.95 -1.70 0.01
C THR A 152 -12.70 -1.18 -0.71
N ILE A 153 -12.27 -1.88 -1.78
CA ILE A 153 -11.25 -1.36 -2.70
C ILE A 153 -11.93 -0.31 -3.60
N SER A 154 -11.86 0.96 -3.21
CA SER A 154 -12.42 2.08 -3.98
C SER A 154 -11.41 3.19 -4.30
N THR A 155 -10.21 3.12 -3.73
CA THR A 155 -9.17 4.16 -3.86
C THR A 155 -8.06 3.69 -4.79
N GLY A 156 -7.89 4.42 -5.90
CA GLY A 156 -7.05 4.04 -7.04
C GLY A 156 -7.87 3.45 -8.19
N SER A 157 -7.22 3.19 -9.32
CA SER A 157 -7.82 2.64 -10.55
C SER A 157 -7.24 1.27 -10.95
N GLY A 158 -6.39 0.69 -10.09
CA GLY A 158 -5.71 -0.58 -10.36
C GLY A 158 -4.61 -0.50 -11.42
N THR A 159 -4.32 0.67 -11.97
CA THR A 159 -3.28 0.88 -12.99
C THR A 159 -1.88 1.01 -12.36
N ILE A 160 -0.81 0.86 -13.14
CA ILE A 160 0.58 1.01 -12.63
C ILE A 160 0.82 2.42 -12.05
N GLY A 161 0.24 3.46 -12.67
CA GLY A 161 0.39 4.85 -12.23
C GLY A 161 -0.54 5.26 -11.08
N ASP A 162 -1.64 4.55 -10.88
CA ASP A 162 -2.66 4.81 -9.85
C ASP A 162 -3.22 3.46 -9.34
N PRO A 163 -2.38 2.69 -8.60
CA PRO A 163 -2.74 1.36 -8.11
C PRO A 163 -3.80 1.44 -7.01
N TYR A 164 -4.51 0.33 -6.81
CA TYR A 164 -5.43 0.20 -5.69
C TYR A 164 -4.70 0.22 -4.35
N ILE A 165 -5.23 1.00 -3.41
CA ILE A 165 -4.65 1.15 -2.08
C ILE A 165 -5.31 0.18 -1.11
N ILE A 166 -4.48 -0.55 -0.36
CA ILE A 166 -4.89 -1.50 0.67
C ILE A 166 -4.50 -0.93 2.04
N CYS A 167 -5.52 -0.66 2.85
CA CYS A 167 -5.40 -0.10 4.19
C CYS A 167 -5.87 -1.06 5.29
N ASN A 168 -6.68 -2.06 5.00
CA ASN A 168 -7.22 -2.94 6.04
C ASN A 168 -7.28 -4.42 5.57
N PRO A 169 -7.37 -5.38 6.52
CA PRO A 169 -7.42 -6.81 6.19
C PRO A 169 -8.56 -7.17 5.23
N SER A 170 -9.74 -6.56 5.39
CA SER A 170 -10.92 -6.84 4.55
C SER A 170 -10.69 -6.41 3.09
N GLN A 171 -10.02 -5.28 2.86
CA GLN A 171 -9.60 -4.85 1.52
C GLN A 171 -8.62 -5.85 0.90
N LEU A 172 -7.59 -6.29 1.64
CA LEU A 172 -6.64 -7.29 1.15
C LEU A 172 -7.35 -8.60 0.76
N GLN A 173 -8.26 -9.07 1.62
CA GLN A 173 -9.04 -10.27 1.35
C GLN A 173 -9.97 -10.11 0.13
N SER A 174 -10.49 -8.90 -0.09
CA SER A 174 -11.44 -8.63 -1.16
C SER A 174 -10.84 -8.77 -2.58
N ILE A 175 -9.52 -8.69 -2.72
CA ILE A 175 -8.80 -9.00 -3.98
C ILE A 175 -9.11 -10.44 -4.42
N ALA A 176 -9.15 -11.39 -3.48
CA ALA A 176 -9.49 -12.78 -3.77
C ALA A 176 -11.00 -12.97 -4.04
N THR A 177 -11.88 -12.25 -3.32
CA THR A 177 -13.34 -12.43 -3.47
C THR A 177 -13.89 -11.83 -4.76
N PHE A 178 -13.31 -10.74 -5.25
CA PHE A 178 -13.71 -10.06 -6.50
C PHE A 178 -12.76 -10.35 -7.67
N HIS A 179 -12.27 -11.60 -7.75
CA HIS A 179 -11.22 -12.03 -8.67
C HIS A 179 -11.42 -11.56 -10.13
N ILE A 180 -12.62 -11.68 -10.72
CA ILE A 180 -12.84 -11.30 -12.14
C ILE A 180 -12.42 -9.86 -12.47
N THR A 181 -12.59 -8.91 -11.54
CA THR A 181 -12.33 -7.47 -11.78
C THR A 181 -11.00 -6.97 -11.21
N HIS A 182 -10.31 -7.78 -10.41
CA HIS A 182 -9.17 -7.34 -9.58
C HIS A 182 -7.88 -8.14 -9.83
N ILE A 183 -7.98 -9.35 -10.39
CA ILE A 183 -6.86 -10.32 -10.47
C ILE A 183 -5.67 -9.90 -11.36
N ASN A 184 -5.85 -8.88 -12.19
CA ASN A 184 -4.84 -8.28 -13.08
C ASN A 184 -4.43 -6.85 -12.69
N SER A 185 -4.89 -6.36 -11.54
CA SER A 185 -4.67 -4.99 -11.08
C SER A 185 -3.40 -4.83 -10.24
N ASN A 186 -2.99 -3.58 -10.04
CA ASN A 186 -1.79 -3.21 -9.29
C ASN A 186 -2.20 -2.73 -7.88
N TYR A 187 -1.46 -3.16 -6.85
CA TYR A 187 -1.79 -2.93 -5.45
C TYR A 187 -0.64 -2.30 -4.66
N LYS A 188 -0.98 -1.40 -3.74
CA LYS A 188 -0.07 -0.87 -2.71
C LYS A 188 -0.67 -1.06 -1.33
N ILE A 189 0.06 -1.72 -0.44
CA ILE A 189 -0.21 -1.67 1.00
C ILE A 189 0.47 -0.40 1.55
N ILE A 190 -0.25 0.37 2.37
CA ILE A 190 0.25 1.68 2.85
C ILE A 190 0.24 1.84 4.37
N GLN A 191 -0.07 0.77 5.10
CA GLN A 191 0.10 0.66 6.55
C GLN A 191 0.17 -0.81 6.95
N ASP A 192 0.65 -1.09 8.16
CA ASP A 192 0.66 -2.42 8.76
C ASP A 192 -0.76 -2.99 8.87
N LEU A 193 -0.92 -4.28 8.54
CA LEU A 193 -2.21 -4.98 8.57
C LEU A 193 -2.14 -6.18 9.53
N ASP A 194 -2.94 -6.17 10.59
CA ASP A 194 -3.17 -7.39 11.39
C ASP A 194 -4.30 -8.23 10.80
N LEU A 195 -3.94 -9.37 10.21
CA LEU A 195 -4.87 -10.28 9.55
C LEU A 195 -5.57 -11.23 10.55
N SER A 196 -5.37 -11.07 11.86
CA SER A 196 -6.01 -11.89 12.91
C SER A 196 -7.54 -11.90 12.87
N SER A 197 -8.17 -10.88 12.27
CA SER A 197 -9.62 -10.83 12.03
C SER A 197 -10.11 -11.78 10.92
N ILE A 198 -9.20 -12.38 10.15
CA ILE A 198 -9.49 -13.33 9.06
C ILE A 198 -9.01 -14.71 9.50
N SER A 199 -9.96 -15.54 9.95
CA SER A 199 -9.66 -16.87 10.53
C SER A 199 -9.11 -17.89 9.54
N ASN A 200 -9.40 -17.73 8.24
CA ASN A 200 -8.83 -18.53 7.17
C ASN A 200 -8.81 -17.69 5.87
N PHE A 201 -7.66 -17.14 5.52
CA PHE A 201 -7.52 -16.24 4.37
C PHE A 201 -7.67 -17.03 3.05
N THR A 202 -8.53 -16.56 2.15
CA THR A 202 -8.70 -17.15 0.81
C THR A 202 -7.56 -16.66 -0.10
N PRO A 203 -6.78 -17.55 -0.75
CA PRO A 203 -5.69 -17.18 -1.64
C PRO A 203 -6.11 -16.17 -2.72
N ILE A 204 -5.24 -15.20 -3.04
CA ILE A 204 -5.46 -14.30 -4.18
C ILE A 204 -5.15 -15.06 -5.47
N GLY A 205 -6.19 -15.36 -6.24
CA GLY A 205 -6.09 -16.09 -7.50
C GLY A 205 -6.01 -17.60 -7.35
N ASP A 206 -6.60 -18.29 -8.32
CA ASP A 206 -6.70 -19.76 -8.35
C ASP A 206 -6.41 -20.34 -9.75
N LEU A 207 -6.63 -21.64 -9.92
CA LEU A 207 -6.42 -22.34 -11.19
C LEU A 207 -7.28 -21.83 -12.36
N SER A 208 -8.45 -21.26 -12.07
CA SER A 208 -9.40 -20.72 -13.05
C SER A 208 -9.15 -19.23 -13.32
N THR A 209 -8.72 -18.49 -12.31
CA THR A 209 -8.38 -17.06 -12.38
C THR A 209 -7.04 -16.78 -11.68
N PRO A 210 -5.91 -17.05 -12.36
CA PRO A 210 -4.57 -16.84 -11.80
C PRO A 210 -4.26 -15.36 -11.58
N PHE A 211 -3.49 -15.03 -10.54
CA PHE A 211 -3.00 -13.67 -10.33
C PHE A 211 -2.01 -13.26 -11.44
N THR A 212 -2.21 -12.06 -11.98
CA THR A 212 -1.40 -11.49 -13.06
C THR A 212 -1.03 -10.02 -12.80
N GLY A 213 -1.46 -9.49 -11.66
CA GLY A 213 -1.22 -8.12 -11.23
C GLY A 213 0.11 -7.91 -10.49
N THR A 214 0.17 -6.85 -9.68
CA THR A 214 1.34 -6.53 -8.83
C THR A 214 0.94 -6.23 -7.40
N ILE A 215 1.80 -6.56 -6.42
CA ILE A 215 1.63 -6.20 -5.01
C ILE A 215 2.90 -5.55 -4.50
N ASP A 216 2.83 -4.29 -4.11
CA ASP A 216 3.92 -3.55 -3.46
C ASP A 216 3.56 -3.30 -2.00
N GLY A 217 4.25 -3.97 -1.08
CA GLY A 217 4.01 -3.84 0.36
C GLY A 217 4.55 -2.53 0.95
N GLN A 218 5.33 -1.76 0.19
CA GLN A 218 5.99 -0.51 0.61
C GLN A 218 6.84 -0.62 1.91
N GLY A 219 7.18 -1.84 2.36
CA GLY A 219 7.89 -2.11 3.61
C GLY A 219 6.98 -2.30 4.84
N TYR A 220 5.66 -2.18 4.68
CA TYR A 220 4.70 -2.47 5.75
C TYR A 220 4.54 -3.97 6.01
N THR A 221 4.06 -4.29 7.20
CA THR A 221 4.01 -5.64 7.74
C THR A 221 2.59 -6.22 7.77
N LEU A 222 2.48 -7.45 7.27
CA LEU A 222 1.29 -8.30 7.37
C LEU A 222 1.46 -9.26 8.55
N PHE A 223 0.70 -9.05 9.62
CA PHE A 223 0.75 -9.88 10.83
C PHE A 223 -0.29 -11.00 10.77
N ASN A 224 0.05 -12.16 11.34
CA ASN A 224 -0.87 -13.24 11.73
C ASN A 224 -1.70 -13.85 10.57
N LEU A 225 -1.18 -13.83 9.33
CA LEU A 225 -1.80 -14.50 8.17
C LEU A 225 -2.08 -15.97 8.49
N THR A 226 -3.35 -16.37 8.55
CA THR A 226 -3.75 -17.75 8.83
C THR A 226 -4.44 -18.36 7.61
N MET A 227 -3.92 -19.49 7.13
CA MET A 227 -4.46 -20.24 5.99
C MET A 227 -4.42 -21.73 6.31
N ASN A 228 -5.57 -22.41 6.22
CA ASN A 228 -5.69 -23.84 6.44
C ASN A 228 -6.68 -24.43 5.43
N HIS A 229 -6.15 -24.87 4.28
CA HIS A 229 -6.91 -25.35 3.13
C HIS A 229 -6.54 -26.81 2.77
N PRO A 230 -6.84 -27.79 3.65
CA PRO A 230 -6.63 -29.20 3.34
C PRO A 230 -7.48 -29.62 2.14
N GLY A 231 -6.92 -30.45 1.26
CA GLY A 231 -7.53 -30.82 -0.03
C GLY A 231 -7.28 -29.83 -1.16
N ILE A 232 -6.66 -28.66 -0.90
CA ILE A 232 -6.42 -27.61 -1.90
C ILE A 232 -4.92 -27.43 -2.15
N GLN A 233 -4.55 -27.37 -3.42
CA GLN A 233 -3.18 -27.11 -3.88
C GLN A 233 -2.98 -25.64 -4.24
N ARG A 234 -1.72 -25.20 -4.32
CA ARG A 234 -1.31 -23.84 -4.69
C ARG A 234 -1.80 -22.81 -3.68
N ILE A 235 -1.29 -22.95 -2.46
CA ILE A 235 -1.68 -22.14 -1.30
C ILE A 235 -0.57 -21.17 -0.92
N GLY A 236 -0.96 -19.92 -0.71
CA GLY A 236 -0.19 -18.80 -0.19
C GLY A 236 -1.00 -17.51 -0.34
N LEU A 237 -0.47 -16.36 0.06
CA LEU A 237 -1.13 -15.06 -0.11
C LEU A 237 -1.64 -14.88 -1.55
N ILE A 238 -0.82 -15.27 -2.53
CA ILE A 238 -1.19 -15.43 -3.95
C ILE A 238 -1.22 -16.93 -4.27
N GLY A 239 -2.36 -17.48 -4.69
CA GLY A 239 -2.46 -18.92 -4.93
C GLY A 239 -1.57 -19.39 -6.07
N THR A 240 -1.76 -18.82 -7.26
CA THR A 240 -0.98 -19.16 -8.46
C THR A 240 -0.94 -18.03 -9.49
N SER A 241 0.09 -18.01 -10.33
CA SER A 241 0.15 -17.18 -11.53
C SER A 241 0.44 -18.01 -12.79
N THR A 242 -0.04 -17.53 -13.94
CA THR A 242 0.25 -18.07 -15.29
C THR A 242 1.02 -17.11 -16.17
N SER A 243 1.41 -15.95 -15.62
CA SER A 243 2.27 -14.95 -16.23
C SER A 243 3.14 -14.31 -15.16
N THR A 244 4.09 -13.46 -15.57
CA THR A 244 5.00 -12.72 -14.69
C THR A 244 4.25 -11.77 -13.75
N VAL A 245 4.04 -12.19 -12.51
CA VAL A 245 3.61 -11.33 -11.38
C VAL A 245 4.79 -10.53 -10.85
N GLN A 246 4.54 -9.38 -10.22
CA GLN A 246 5.54 -8.68 -9.41
C GLN A 246 5.04 -8.54 -7.98
N ALA A 247 5.79 -9.04 -7.01
CA ALA A 247 5.51 -8.86 -5.59
C ALA A 247 6.77 -8.38 -4.88
N ARG A 248 6.68 -7.26 -4.15
CA ARG A 248 7.87 -6.66 -3.52
C ARG A 248 7.61 -5.89 -2.24
N ASN A 249 8.64 -5.74 -1.42
CA ASN A 249 8.64 -4.96 -0.18
C ASN A 249 7.58 -5.45 0.82
N ILE A 250 7.43 -6.78 0.96
CA ILE A 250 6.38 -7.41 1.79
C ILE A 250 7.02 -8.05 3.01
N ASN A 251 6.69 -7.52 4.18
CA ASN A 251 7.05 -8.11 5.47
C ASN A 251 5.87 -8.94 5.99
N LEU A 252 6.12 -10.18 6.44
CA LEU A 252 5.13 -11.09 7.02
C LEU A 252 5.62 -11.60 8.37
N VAL A 253 4.82 -11.40 9.42
CA VAL A 253 5.15 -11.82 10.79
C VAL A 253 4.13 -12.83 11.29
N LYS A 254 4.61 -13.99 11.73
CA LYS A 254 3.80 -15.14 12.19
C LYS A 254 2.75 -15.65 11.16
N PRO A 255 3.06 -15.78 9.86
CA PRO A 255 2.17 -16.47 8.95
C PRO A 255 2.10 -17.98 9.28
N ASN A 256 0.91 -18.56 9.22
CA ASN A 256 0.66 -19.99 9.40
C ASN A 256 -0.14 -20.51 8.20
N VAL A 257 0.53 -21.25 7.31
CA VAL A 257 0.01 -21.59 6.00
C VAL A 257 0.04 -23.10 5.77
N ARG A 258 -1.15 -23.69 5.59
CA ARG A 258 -1.35 -25.12 5.36
C ARG A 258 -2.20 -25.40 4.12
N GLY A 259 -1.73 -26.34 3.30
CA GLY A 259 -2.40 -26.84 2.09
C GLY A 259 -1.92 -28.24 1.70
N ASP A 260 -2.29 -28.74 0.52
CA ASP A 260 -1.90 -30.07 0.05
C ASP A 260 -0.56 -30.09 -0.70
N SER A 261 -0.53 -29.55 -1.93
CA SER A 261 0.69 -29.42 -2.73
C SER A 261 0.93 -27.99 -3.18
N TYR A 262 2.19 -27.62 -3.37
CA TYR A 262 2.62 -26.26 -3.74
C TYR A 262 2.15 -25.24 -2.69
N VAL A 263 2.80 -25.27 -1.53
CA VAL A 263 2.45 -24.43 -0.38
C VAL A 263 3.63 -23.54 -0.04
N GLY A 264 3.39 -22.23 0.04
CA GLY A 264 4.34 -21.26 0.59
C GLY A 264 3.64 -20.00 1.06
N VAL A 265 4.29 -19.17 1.87
CA VAL A 265 3.62 -18.03 2.50
C VAL A 265 3.17 -16.99 1.49
N LEU A 266 4.05 -16.60 0.56
CA LEU A 266 3.73 -15.60 -0.46
C LEU A 266 2.96 -16.23 -1.62
N GLY A 267 3.26 -17.48 -2.01
CA GLY A 267 2.45 -18.15 -3.01
C GLY A 267 2.71 -19.62 -3.29
N GLY A 268 1.77 -20.24 -4.00
CA GLY A 268 1.78 -21.67 -4.28
C GLY A 268 2.66 -22.06 -5.46
N HIS A 269 2.17 -21.85 -6.68
CA HIS A 269 2.93 -22.10 -7.91
C HIS A 269 2.94 -20.84 -8.78
N MET A 270 4.14 -20.27 -8.97
CA MET A 270 4.33 -18.92 -9.46
C MET A 270 5.29 -18.82 -10.65
N GLN A 271 5.08 -17.75 -11.42
CA GLN A 271 6.03 -17.13 -12.35
C GLN A 271 6.05 -15.62 -12.02
N GLY A 272 7.23 -15.01 -11.91
CA GLY A 272 7.29 -13.60 -11.50
C GLY A 272 8.63 -13.10 -10.97
N TYR A 273 8.57 -11.86 -10.47
CA TYR A 273 9.67 -11.14 -9.84
C TYR A 273 9.30 -10.90 -8.38
N PHE A 274 10.11 -11.45 -7.47
CA PHE A 274 9.89 -11.43 -6.04
C PHE A 274 11.09 -10.75 -5.38
N GLU A 275 10.90 -9.59 -4.76
CA GLU A 275 11.99 -8.75 -4.25
C GLU A 275 11.70 -8.24 -2.84
N ASN A 276 12.68 -8.23 -1.93
CA ASN A 276 12.50 -7.63 -0.60
C ASN A 276 11.28 -8.25 0.14
N ILE A 277 11.25 -9.59 0.19
CA ILE A 277 10.19 -10.39 0.84
C ILE A 277 10.76 -11.01 2.11
N HIS A 278 10.22 -10.65 3.27
CA HIS A 278 10.75 -11.10 4.56
C HIS A 278 9.66 -11.76 5.39
N ILE A 279 9.87 -13.03 5.73
CA ILE A 279 8.95 -13.81 6.55
C ILE A 279 9.65 -14.17 7.85
N THR A 280 9.07 -13.79 8.99
CA THR A 280 9.59 -14.15 10.31
C THR A 280 8.55 -14.90 11.14
N GLN A 281 9.02 -15.89 11.91
CA GLN A 281 8.18 -16.80 12.70
C GLN A 281 7.14 -17.55 11.84
N GLY A 282 7.47 -17.83 10.58
CA GLY A 282 6.57 -18.47 9.63
C GLY A 282 6.42 -19.98 9.85
N THR A 283 5.21 -20.50 9.70
CA THR A 283 4.91 -21.94 9.71
C THR A 283 4.31 -22.32 8.36
N VAL A 284 4.96 -23.23 7.63
CA VAL A 284 4.47 -23.78 6.35
C VAL A 284 4.31 -25.28 6.47
N TYR A 285 3.11 -25.78 6.18
CA TYR A 285 2.81 -27.22 6.18
C TYR A 285 2.12 -27.65 4.88
N SER A 286 2.75 -28.52 4.10
CA SER A 286 2.11 -29.21 2.98
C SER A 286 1.70 -30.62 3.42
N ASN A 287 0.48 -31.04 3.11
CA ASN A 287 0.02 -32.40 3.39
C ASN A 287 0.59 -33.46 2.42
N ILE A 288 1.13 -33.06 1.26
CA ILE A 288 1.58 -33.97 0.19
C ILE A 288 3.00 -33.67 -0.30
N SER A 289 3.28 -32.50 -0.87
CA SER A 289 4.58 -32.17 -1.49
C SER A 289 4.73 -30.69 -1.86
N TYR A 290 5.95 -30.26 -2.19
CA TYR A 290 6.29 -28.87 -2.59
C TYR A 290 5.96 -27.85 -1.49
N ALA A 291 6.68 -27.95 -0.37
CA ALA A 291 6.67 -26.96 0.69
C ALA A 291 7.85 -26.00 0.53
N GLY A 292 7.57 -24.71 0.33
CA GLY A 292 8.57 -23.65 0.32
C GLY A 292 8.22 -22.57 1.34
N GLY A 293 9.18 -22.05 2.10
CA GLY A 293 8.89 -20.97 3.06
C GLY A 293 8.33 -19.71 2.39
N VAL A 294 8.89 -19.32 1.24
CA VAL A 294 8.38 -18.19 0.43
C VAL A 294 7.36 -18.67 -0.60
N LEU A 295 7.77 -19.54 -1.55
CA LEU A 295 6.87 -20.08 -2.60
C LEU A 295 6.97 -21.61 -2.69
N GLY A 296 5.85 -22.30 -2.93
CA GLY A 296 5.86 -23.76 -3.13
C GLY A 296 6.69 -24.19 -4.35
N ARG A 297 6.49 -23.51 -5.49
CA ARG A 297 7.27 -23.69 -6.73
C ARG A 297 7.38 -22.39 -7.54
N ILE A 298 8.53 -22.15 -8.13
CA ILE A 298 8.72 -21.18 -9.23
C ILE A 298 9.05 -21.92 -10.54
N SER A 299 8.47 -21.48 -11.66
CA SER A 299 8.86 -21.98 -12.99
C SER A 299 8.46 -21.03 -14.12
N GLY A 300 9.37 -20.12 -14.53
CA GLY A 300 9.06 -19.09 -15.51
C GLY A 300 10.16 -18.73 -16.52
N SER A 301 11.25 -19.50 -16.62
CA SER A 301 12.41 -19.27 -17.50
C SER A 301 13.29 -18.07 -17.16
N THR A 302 12.70 -16.99 -16.61
CA THR A 302 13.40 -15.74 -16.26
C THR A 302 12.92 -15.13 -14.94
N SER A 303 12.24 -15.91 -14.09
CA SER A 303 11.74 -15.48 -12.79
C SER A 303 12.87 -15.36 -11.76
N TYR A 304 12.64 -14.63 -10.67
CA TYR A 304 13.61 -14.56 -9.59
C TYR A 304 13.02 -14.26 -8.21
N ILE A 305 13.76 -14.66 -7.18
CA ILE A 305 13.59 -14.27 -5.78
C ILE A 305 14.89 -13.59 -5.32
N TYR A 306 14.84 -12.27 -5.13
CA TYR A 306 15.98 -11.43 -4.77
C TYR A 306 15.77 -10.81 -3.37
N ASP A 307 16.87 -10.60 -2.64
CA ASP A 307 16.89 -9.83 -1.39
C ASP A 307 15.80 -10.26 -0.39
N SER A 308 15.61 -11.57 -0.20
CA SER A 308 14.47 -12.12 0.51
C SER A 308 14.89 -13.07 1.64
N SER A 309 14.03 -13.24 2.65
CA SER A 309 14.30 -14.14 3.77
C SER A 309 13.10 -14.90 4.31
N PHE A 310 13.39 -16.06 4.90
CA PHE A 310 12.42 -16.84 5.66
C PHE A 310 13.03 -17.34 6.99
N GLU A 311 12.35 -17.06 8.10
CA GLU A 311 12.68 -17.57 9.42
C GLU A 311 11.47 -18.31 10.02
N GLY A 312 11.66 -19.58 10.42
CA GLY A 312 10.56 -20.40 10.95
C GLY A 312 10.66 -21.90 10.65
N THR A 313 9.55 -22.52 10.24
CA THR A 313 9.44 -23.97 9.99
C THR A 313 8.77 -24.25 8.64
N VAL A 314 9.34 -25.21 7.89
CA VAL A 314 8.77 -25.74 6.64
C VAL A 314 8.70 -27.25 6.74
N GLN A 315 7.50 -27.83 6.59
CA GLN A 315 7.27 -29.26 6.73
C GLN A 315 6.39 -29.83 5.61
N THR A 316 6.74 -31.02 5.13
CA THR A 316 5.86 -31.88 4.34
C THR A 316 6.18 -33.36 4.61
N PRO A 317 5.18 -34.28 4.59
CA PRO A 317 5.44 -35.71 4.72
C PRO A 317 5.86 -36.36 3.39
N GLY A 318 5.85 -35.61 2.28
CA GLY A 318 6.33 -36.06 0.98
C GLY A 318 7.43 -35.15 0.43
N ASP A 319 7.54 -35.09 -0.89
CA ASP A 319 8.76 -34.62 -1.55
C ASP A 319 8.81 -33.08 -1.71
N PHE A 320 10.02 -32.55 -1.91
CA PHE A 320 10.31 -31.14 -2.21
C PHE A 320 10.04 -30.18 -1.05
N ALA A 321 10.94 -30.17 -0.06
CA ALA A 321 10.94 -29.23 1.06
C ALA A 321 12.10 -28.23 0.96
N GLY A 322 11.82 -26.93 1.07
CA GLY A 322 12.88 -25.92 1.15
C GLY A 322 12.50 -24.60 1.83
N GLY A 323 13.48 -23.89 2.37
CA GLY A 323 13.25 -22.66 3.13
C GLY A 323 12.77 -21.46 2.31
N ILE A 324 13.19 -21.34 1.05
CA ILE A 324 12.62 -20.37 0.10
C ILE A 324 11.66 -21.07 -0.86
N LEU A 325 12.11 -22.18 -1.47
CA LEU A 325 11.39 -22.92 -2.50
C LEU A 325 11.31 -24.41 -2.21
N GLY A 326 10.13 -25.00 -2.37
CA GLY A 326 10.03 -26.45 -2.54
C GLY A 326 10.74 -26.88 -3.82
N GLU A 327 10.47 -26.16 -4.92
CA GLU A 327 11.08 -26.42 -6.23
C GLU A 327 11.36 -25.15 -7.05
N ASN A 328 12.53 -25.12 -7.68
CA ASN A 328 12.91 -24.19 -8.73
C ASN A 328 13.07 -24.95 -10.05
N PHE A 329 12.32 -24.60 -11.09
CA PHE A 329 12.33 -25.31 -12.36
C PHE A 329 12.34 -24.40 -13.59
N GLY A 330 13.48 -24.39 -14.29
CA GLY A 330 13.65 -23.76 -15.59
C GLY A 330 14.09 -22.30 -15.48
N GLY A 331 15.40 -22.06 -15.46
CA GLY A 331 16.03 -20.75 -15.65
C GLY A 331 16.00 -19.79 -14.45
N ASP A 332 15.11 -20.01 -13.48
CA ASP A 332 14.81 -19.02 -12.46
C ASP A 332 15.93 -18.90 -11.39
N ARG A 333 16.07 -17.72 -10.79
CA ARG A 333 17.20 -17.35 -9.91
C ARG A 333 16.77 -17.12 -8.45
N ILE A 334 17.60 -17.54 -7.50
CA ILE A 334 17.55 -17.08 -6.11
C ILE A 334 18.86 -16.34 -5.83
N VAL A 335 18.77 -15.07 -5.42
CA VAL A 335 19.95 -14.20 -5.27
C VAL A 335 19.87 -13.39 -3.97
N ARG A 336 21.00 -13.22 -3.27
CA ARG A 336 21.09 -12.40 -2.04
C ARG A 336 19.97 -12.70 -1.04
N SER A 337 19.70 -13.98 -0.80
CA SER A 337 18.56 -14.42 0.02
C SER A 337 18.99 -15.44 1.07
N PHE A 338 18.33 -15.44 2.23
CA PHE A 338 18.73 -16.30 3.35
C PHE A 338 17.57 -16.99 4.05
N VAL A 339 17.88 -18.06 4.78
CA VAL A 339 16.89 -18.80 5.58
C VAL A 339 17.45 -19.12 6.96
N LYS A 340 16.63 -18.91 8.00
CA LYS A 340 16.89 -19.36 9.38
C LYS A 340 15.77 -20.29 9.87
N ALA A 341 15.83 -21.58 9.54
CA ALA A 341 14.65 -22.45 9.67
C ALA A 341 14.92 -23.92 10.02
N THR A 342 13.87 -24.60 10.49
CA THR A 342 13.77 -26.06 10.44
C THR A 342 13.06 -26.46 9.14
N VAL A 343 13.73 -27.26 8.30
CA VAL A 343 13.15 -27.81 7.06
C VAL A 343 13.07 -29.33 7.19
N SER A 344 11.88 -29.89 7.00
CA SER A 344 11.63 -31.33 7.04
C SER A 344 10.77 -31.78 5.86
N GLY A 345 11.29 -32.73 5.08
CA GLY A 345 10.56 -33.36 3.98
C GLY A 345 10.72 -34.87 3.96
N ASN A 346 10.31 -35.49 2.84
CA ASN A 346 10.67 -36.86 2.48
C ASN A 346 11.88 -36.81 1.54
N ASN A 347 11.71 -36.95 0.21
CA ASN A 347 12.82 -36.77 -0.73
C ASN A 347 13.01 -35.29 -1.10
N TYR A 348 14.23 -34.91 -1.46
CA TYR A 348 14.56 -33.57 -1.98
C TYR A 348 14.29 -32.48 -0.92
N SER A 349 15.00 -32.59 0.19
CA SER A 349 14.92 -31.63 1.31
C SER A 349 16.18 -30.77 1.34
N GLY A 350 16.04 -29.46 1.15
CA GLY A 350 17.17 -28.52 1.12
C GLY A 350 16.94 -27.33 2.03
N GLY A 351 17.98 -26.79 2.66
CA GLY A 351 17.84 -25.61 3.52
C GLY A 351 17.20 -24.40 2.81
N LEU A 352 17.61 -24.13 1.57
CA LEU A 352 17.08 -23.05 0.72
C LEU A 352 16.06 -23.59 -0.29
N THR A 353 16.41 -24.68 -1.00
CA THR A 353 15.65 -25.21 -2.14
C THR A 353 15.57 -26.73 -2.11
N GLY A 354 14.36 -27.31 -2.17
CA GLY A 354 14.20 -28.77 -2.22
C GLY A 354 14.81 -29.40 -3.48
N ARG A 355 14.32 -28.98 -4.66
CA ARG A 355 14.90 -29.33 -5.98
C ARG A 355 15.19 -28.10 -6.85
N SER A 356 16.33 -28.08 -7.52
CA SER A 356 16.64 -27.16 -8.63
C SER A 356 16.74 -27.89 -9.98
N ALA A 357 16.48 -27.19 -11.08
CA ALA A 357 16.73 -27.68 -12.43
C ALA A 357 16.90 -26.55 -13.46
N SER A 358 18.11 -26.42 -13.98
CA SER A 358 18.58 -25.31 -14.83
C SER A 358 18.43 -23.94 -14.15
N SER A 359 18.72 -23.88 -12.85
CA SER A 359 18.47 -22.72 -11.98
C SER A 359 19.77 -22.17 -11.38
N THR A 360 19.77 -20.91 -10.94
CA THR A 360 20.93 -20.30 -10.25
C THR A 360 20.59 -19.98 -8.79
N THR A 361 21.44 -20.41 -7.86
CA THR A 361 21.48 -19.97 -6.47
C THR A 361 22.78 -19.20 -6.23
N GLU A 362 22.69 -17.93 -5.88
CA GLU A 362 23.83 -17.01 -5.86
C GLU A 362 23.80 -16.09 -4.63
N ASN A 363 24.92 -15.94 -3.93
CA ASN A 363 25.00 -15.10 -2.73
C ASN A 363 23.92 -15.44 -1.69
N CYS A 364 23.67 -16.73 -1.42
CA CYS A 364 22.60 -17.19 -0.53
C CYS A 364 23.14 -18.00 0.66
N TYR A 365 22.39 -18.06 1.75
CA TYR A 365 22.78 -18.93 2.87
C TYR A 365 21.63 -19.55 3.68
N PHE A 366 21.95 -20.65 4.36
CA PHE A 366 21.04 -21.33 5.28
C PHE A 366 21.70 -21.53 6.65
N ILE A 367 20.96 -21.23 7.73
CA ILE A 367 21.31 -21.60 9.11
C ILE A 367 20.11 -22.30 9.72
N GLY A 368 20.27 -23.49 10.29
CA GLY A 368 19.14 -24.22 10.86
C GLY A 368 19.32 -25.72 10.82
N THR A 369 18.26 -26.49 10.57
CA THR A 369 18.33 -27.96 10.50
C THR A 369 17.59 -28.48 9.27
N VAL A 370 18.17 -29.45 8.56
CA VAL A 370 17.53 -30.10 7.41
C VAL A 370 17.34 -31.58 7.68
N GLN A 371 16.11 -32.06 7.53
CA GLN A 371 15.71 -33.45 7.79
C GLN A 371 14.98 -34.03 6.58
N GLY A 372 15.24 -35.29 6.24
CA GLY A 372 14.48 -35.98 5.19
C GLY A 372 14.76 -37.48 5.09
N ALA A 373 14.23 -38.11 4.06
CA ALA A 373 14.48 -39.51 3.74
C ALA A 373 15.73 -39.66 2.85
N ASP A 374 15.71 -39.08 1.65
CA ASP A 374 16.83 -39.14 0.70
C ASP A 374 16.94 -37.83 -0.11
N TYR A 375 18.11 -37.58 -0.71
CA TYR A 375 18.44 -36.30 -1.37
C TYR A 375 18.29 -35.09 -0.43
N VAL A 376 19.03 -35.12 0.68
CA VAL A 376 18.98 -34.11 1.74
C VAL A 376 20.26 -33.27 1.74
N GLY A 377 20.15 -31.97 1.55
CA GLY A 377 21.29 -31.05 1.46
C GLY A 377 21.16 -29.85 2.38
N GLY A 378 22.26 -29.39 2.97
CA GLY A 378 22.24 -28.20 3.84
C GLY A 378 21.76 -26.93 3.14
N LEU A 379 21.94 -26.81 1.81
CA LEU A 379 21.38 -25.70 1.00
C LEU A 379 20.38 -26.20 -0.05
N THR A 380 20.72 -27.24 -0.81
CA THR A 380 19.89 -27.76 -1.91
C THR A 380 19.74 -29.28 -1.80
N GLY A 381 18.50 -29.80 -1.78
CA GLY A 381 18.27 -31.25 -1.68
C GLY A 381 18.81 -32.00 -2.90
N ARG A 382 18.40 -31.58 -4.11
CA ARG A 382 18.96 -32.08 -5.37
C ARG A 382 18.98 -31.02 -6.46
N SER A 383 20.13 -30.87 -7.12
CA SER A 383 20.22 -30.33 -8.48
C SER A 383 20.05 -31.45 -9.50
N GLN A 384 19.30 -31.23 -10.57
CA GLN A 384 18.98 -32.28 -11.55
C GLN A 384 19.58 -32.09 -12.94
N LEU A 385 20.04 -30.89 -13.29
CA LEU A 385 20.61 -30.60 -14.61
C LEU A 385 22.01 -29.99 -14.48
N SER A 386 22.85 -30.16 -15.51
CA SER A 386 24.22 -29.61 -15.53
C SER A 386 24.28 -28.09 -15.64
N ALA A 387 23.17 -27.46 -16.03
CA ALA A 387 22.98 -26.02 -16.05
C ALA A 387 22.56 -25.44 -14.69
N ASP A 388 22.38 -26.26 -13.64
CA ASP A 388 22.22 -25.75 -12.28
C ASP A 388 23.54 -25.14 -11.77
N ILE A 389 23.46 -23.98 -11.13
CA ILE A 389 24.62 -23.26 -10.56
C ILE A 389 24.36 -22.93 -9.10
N VAL A 390 25.33 -23.23 -8.22
CA VAL A 390 25.37 -22.76 -6.84
C VAL A 390 26.68 -21.99 -6.64
N ILE A 391 26.59 -20.67 -6.44
CA ILE A 391 27.76 -19.78 -6.35
C ILE A 391 27.71 -18.90 -5.11
N ASN A 392 28.88 -18.66 -4.51
CA ASN A 392 29.08 -17.75 -3.37
C ASN A 392 28.04 -17.96 -2.25
N SER A 393 27.78 -19.21 -1.87
CA SER A 393 26.67 -19.57 -0.98
C SER A 393 27.09 -20.56 0.09
N TYR A 394 26.44 -20.56 1.26
CA TYR A 394 26.86 -21.44 2.35
C TYR A 394 25.72 -22.04 3.21
N ALA A 395 26.01 -23.15 3.90
CA ALA A 395 25.09 -23.78 4.83
C ALA A 395 25.74 -24.08 6.20
N VAL A 396 25.03 -23.76 7.28
CA VAL A 396 25.38 -24.09 8.67
C VAL A 396 24.22 -24.87 9.27
N ALA A 397 24.23 -26.18 9.08
CA ALA A 397 23.11 -27.03 9.49
C ALA A 397 23.50 -28.49 9.70
N PRO A 398 23.06 -29.15 10.79
CA PRO A 398 22.96 -30.61 10.81
C PRO A 398 22.02 -31.10 9.71
N VAL A 399 22.50 -32.09 8.97
CA VAL A 399 21.80 -32.75 7.87
C VAL A 399 21.51 -34.19 8.27
N THR A 400 20.24 -34.51 8.51
CA THR A 400 19.80 -35.83 8.93
C THR A 400 18.99 -36.49 7.81
N ALA A 401 19.45 -37.66 7.34
CA ALA A 401 18.66 -38.49 6.44
C ALA A 401 18.81 -40.00 6.72
N THR A 402 17.74 -40.74 6.48
CA THR A 402 17.70 -42.21 6.61
C THR A 402 18.32 -42.93 5.41
N GLY A 403 18.28 -42.31 4.23
CA GLY A 403 18.91 -42.74 2.99
C GLY A 403 20.39 -42.35 2.88
N THR A 404 20.94 -42.54 1.68
CA THR A 404 22.37 -42.41 1.39
C THR A 404 22.74 -41.12 0.65
N ASN A 405 21.80 -40.47 -0.03
CA ASN A 405 22.05 -39.20 -0.72
C ASN A 405 21.84 -38.03 0.25
N LYS A 406 22.82 -37.82 1.13
CA LYS A 406 22.87 -36.66 2.03
C LYS A 406 24.22 -35.96 1.96
N SER A 407 24.23 -34.65 2.15
CA SER A 407 25.44 -33.82 2.09
C SER A 407 25.26 -32.50 2.86
N GLY A 408 26.35 -31.93 3.36
CA GLY A 408 26.37 -30.64 4.02
C GLY A 408 25.95 -29.44 3.15
N LEU A 409 26.01 -29.52 1.81
CA LEU A 409 25.52 -28.46 0.92
C LEU A 409 24.50 -28.97 -0.11
N VAL A 410 24.88 -29.90 -1.00
CA VAL A 410 24.01 -30.39 -2.09
C VAL A 410 23.82 -31.91 -2.01
N GLY A 411 22.63 -32.36 -1.60
CA GLY A 411 22.35 -33.78 -1.30
C GLY A 411 22.68 -34.75 -2.44
N ALA A 412 22.34 -34.37 -3.67
CA ALA A 412 22.94 -34.92 -4.89
C ALA A 412 23.18 -33.84 -5.95
N ALA A 413 24.40 -33.79 -6.47
CA ALA A 413 24.88 -32.76 -7.37
C ALA A 413 24.97 -33.23 -8.84
N THR A 414 24.39 -32.44 -9.73
CA THR A 414 24.76 -32.29 -11.15
C THR A 414 25.19 -30.86 -11.45
N SER A 415 24.98 -29.95 -10.49
CA SER A 415 25.26 -28.52 -10.60
C SER A 415 26.74 -28.19 -10.63
N THR A 416 27.07 -27.07 -11.27
CA THR A 416 28.35 -26.40 -11.07
C THR A 416 28.32 -25.68 -9.72
N GLN A 417 29.29 -25.96 -8.87
CA GLN A 417 29.45 -25.32 -7.56
C GLN A 417 30.72 -24.47 -7.55
N THR A 418 30.64 -23.24 -7.06
CA THR A 418 31.77 -22.29 -7.08
C THR A 418 31.75 -21.43 -5.82
N ASN A 419 32.84 -21.46 -5.04
CA ASN A 419 32.93 -20.79 -3.73
C ASN A 419 31.73 -21.10 -2.82
N ALA A 420 31.30 -22.36 -2.80
CA ALA A 420 30.11 -22.81 -2.09
C ALA A 420 30.49 -23.77 -0.96
N TYR A 421 30.08 -23.48 0.28
CA TYR A 421 30.68 -24.04 1.49
C TYR A 421 29.65 -24.61 2.46
N TYR A 422 30.02 -25.62 3.25
CA TYR A 422 29.21 -26.04 4.40
C TYR A 422 30.04 -26.19 5.66
N ASN A 423 29.38 -26.00 6.81
CA ASN A 423 30.02 -26.19 8.11
C ASN A 423 30.11 -27.69 8.45
N ILE A 424 31.32 -28.25 8.34
CA ILE A 424 31.59 -29.67 8.61
C ILE A 424 31.39 -30.04 10.08
N ASP A 425 31.60 -29.10 11.01
CA ASP A 425 31.51 -29.36 12.46
C ASP A 425 30.08 -29.64 12.92
N VAL A 426 29.08 -29.15 12.16
CA VAL A 426 27.64 -29.34 12.47
C VAL A 426 26.92 -30.24 11.47
N ALA A 427 27.38 -30.33 10.22
CA ALA A 427 26.68 -31.08 9.16
C ALA A 427 26.54 -32.58 9.45
N GLY A 428 27.51 -33.16 10.17
CA GLY A 428 27.59 -34.62 10.39
C GLY A 428 27.89 -35.40 9.10
N GLN A 429 28.26 -34.73 8.02
CA GLN A 429 28.65 -35.31 6.74
C GLN A 429 30.11 -34.97 6.43
N SER A 430 30.78 -35.85 5.68
CA SER A 430 32.17 -35.70 5.23
C SER A 430 32.20 -35.86 3.71
N ASP A 431 31.71 -34.85 3.01
CA ASP A 431 31.60 -34.86 1.55
C ASP A 431 32.90 -34.46 0.84
N ASN A 432 33.00 -34.86 -0.43
CA ASN A 432 34.01 -34.36 -1.35
C ASN A 432 33.58 -33.03 -1.99
N ASP A 433 34.52 -32.39 -2.68
CA ASP A 433 34.36 -31.11 -3.38
C ASP A 433 33.18 -31.05 -4.36
N THR A 434 32.73 -32.19 -4.90
CA THR A 434 31.60 -32.26 -5.84
C THR A 434 30.23 -31.96 -5.23
N ARG A 435 30.08 -31.93 -3.91
CA ARG A 435 28.80 -31.66 -3.21
C ARG A 435 28.86 -30.50 -2.21
N GLY A 436 29.89 -29.66 -2.34
CA GLY A 436 30.15 -28.51 -1.50
C GLY A 436 31.50 -28.62 -0.83
N ILE A 437 32.13 -27.48 -0.57
CA ILE A 437 33.48 -27.45 0.00
C ILE A 437 33.39 -27.44 1.54
N PRO A 438 33.84 -28.49 2.27
CA PRO A 438 33.79 -28.51 3.72
C PRO A 438 34.66 -27.41 4.33
N ARG A 439 34.13 -26.74 5.36
CA ARG A 439 34.83 -25.75 6.18
C ARG A 439 34.44 -25.91 7.64
N THR A 440 35.38 -25.70 8.55
CA THR A 440 35.06 -25.64 9.98
C THR A 440 34.33 -24.35 10.31
N THR A 441 33.69 -24.30 11.47
CA THR A 441 33.08 -23.12 12.07
C THR A 441 34.04 -21.95 12.07
N THR A 442 35.28 -22.15 12.56
CA THR A 442 36.32 -21.12 12.60
C THR A 442 36.74 -20.64 11.21
N GLN A 443 36.73 -21.49 10.19
CA GLN A 443 37.01 -21.07 8.81
C GLN A 443 35.87 -20.22 8.24
N LEU A 444 34.61 -20.64 8.44
CA LEU A 444 33.44 -19.89 7.97
C LEU A 444 33.24 -18.56 8.72
N GLN A 445 33.61 -18.51 9.99
CA GLN A 445 33.53 -17.30 10.81
C GLN A 445 34.74 -16.37 10.65
N CYS A 446 35.79 -16.77 9.94
CA CYS A 446 36.96 -15.90 9.78
C CYS A 446 37.17 -15.42 8.34
N PRO A 447 36.55 -14.27 7.98
CA PRO A 447 36.82 -13.61 6.73
C PRO A 447 38.21 -12.97 6.73
N THR A 448 38.71 -12.73 5.52
CA THR A 448 40.14 -12.65 5.31
C THR A 448 40.58 -11.30 4.81
N VAL A 449 40.40 -10.30 5.66
CA VAL A 449 41.19 -9.07 5.64
C VAL A 449 42.21 -9.12 6.78
N SER A 450 43.39 -8.51 6.58
CA SER A 450 44.59 -8.77 7.38
C SER A 450 44.58 -8.22 8.81
N SER A 451 43.48 -7.62 9.27
CA SER A 451 43.30 -7.04 10.60
C SER A 451 42.90 -8.05 11.69
N ASP A 452 42.30 -9.18 11.32
CA ASP A 452 41.43 -9.95 12.23
C ASP A 452 42.10 -11.18 12.88
N GLY A 453 43.43 -11.30 12.76
CA GLY A 453 44.25 -12.25 13.53
C GLY A 453 44.19 -13.73 13.10
N CYS A 454 43.34 -14.11 12.14
CA CYS A 454 43.34 -15.46 11.59
C CYS A 454 44.46 -15.67 10.55
N ALA A 455 45.34 -16.63 10.80
CA ALA A 455 46.33 -17.07 9.83
C ALA A 455 45.69 -18.06 8.82
N GLY A 456 45.43 -17.64 7.58
CA GLY A 456 44.83 -18.51 6.56
C GLY A 456 44.70 -17.90 5.16
N VAL A 457 44.39 -18.76 4.19
CA VAL A 457 44.11 -18.38 2.79
C VAL A 457 42.76 -17.68 2.69
N PRO A 458 42.63 -16.60 1.89
CA PRO A 458 41.37 -15.89 1.71
C PRO A 458 40.18 -16.72 1.23
N MET A 459 39.29 -17.10 2.16
CA MET A 459 38.16 -17.98 1.85
C MET A 459 37.03 -17.27 1.10
N TYR A 460 36.81 -15.98 1.39
CA TYR A 460 35.77 -15.16 0.76
C TYR A 460 36.31 -14.13 -0.25
N ALA A 461 37.58 -14.26 -0.71
CA ALA A 461 38.18 -13.29 -1.63
C ALA A 461 37.50 -13.16 -3.00
N ALA A 462 36.64 -14.12 -3.37
CA ALA A 462 35.82 -14.08 -4.59
C ALA A 462 34.35 -13.66 -4.34
N TRP A 463 34.03 -13.23 -3.11
CA TRP A 463 32.71 -12.73 -2.74
C TRP A 463 32.74 -11.20 -2.73
N ASP A 464 31.66 -10.60 -3.24
CA ASP A 464 31.54 -9.15 -3.35
C ASP A 464 31.30 -8.52 -1.97
N ASP A 465 32.20 -7.63 -1.53
CA ASP A 465 32.06 -6.92 -0.27
C ASP A 465 30.95 -5.85 -0.34
N ALA A 466 30.46 -5.44 -1.51
CA ALA A 466 29.25 -4.63 -1.62
C ALA A 466 27.98 -5.43 -1.26
N VAL A 467 28.03 -6.77 -1.36
CA VAL A 467 26.91 -7.67 -1.05
C VAL A 467 26.99 -8.20 0.39
N TRP A 468 28.18 -8.60 0.83
CA TRP A 468 28.38 -9.32 2.09
C TRP A 468 28.96 -8.44 3.21
N ASP A 469 28.32 -8.48 4.37
CA ASP A 469 28.92 -8.10 5.64
C ASP A 469 29.56 -9.35 6.22
N PHE A 470 30.89 -9.41 6.13
CA PHE A 470 31.64 -10.58 6.55
C PHE A 470 31.71 -10.76 8.08
N GLY A 471 31.29 -9.76 8.87
CA GLY A 471 31.27 -9.84 10.33
C GLY A 471 32.67 -9.82 10.96
N THR A 472 32.83 -10.59 12.03
CA THR A 472 34.04 -10.73 12.84
C THR A 472 34.36 -12.22 13.04
N SER A 473 35.53 -12.55 13.61
CA SER A 473 36.00 -13.93 13.88
C SER A 473 35.07 -14.87 14.68
N THR A 474 33.91 -14.40 15.13
CA THR A 474 32.88 -15.17 15.86
C THR A 474 31.50 -15.14 15.17
N GLN A 475 31.39 -14.51 14.02
CA GLN A 475 30.15 -14.30 13.26
C GLN A 475 30.30 -14.92 11.87
N TYR A 476 29.23 -15.51 11.36
CA TYR A 476 29.18 -15.90 9.95
C TYR A 476 28.87 -14.68 9.07
N PRO A 477 29.35 -14.63 7.81
CA PRO A 477 28.93 -13.58 6.88
C PRO A 477 27.43 -13.55 6.68
N LYS A 478 26.89 -12.34 6.62
CA LYS A 478 25.48 -12.05 6.38
C LYS A 478 25.37 -11.04 5.25
N LEU A 479 24.19 -10.87 4.68
CA LEU A 479 23.97 -9.94 3.58
C LEU A 479 23.91 -8.51 4.14
N LYS A 480 24.56 -7.54 3.48
CA LYS A 480 24.65 -6.16 4.00
C LYS A 480 23.29 -5.51 4.25
N TRP A 481 22.27 -5.86 3.47
CA TRP A 481 20.91 -5.35 3.62
C TRP A 481 20.22 -5.82 4.90
N GLU A 482 20.68 -6.90 5.55
CA GLU A 482 20.16 -7.36 6.85
C GLU A 482 20.41 -6.34 7.96
N ASN A 483 21.43 -5.49 7.82
CA ASN A 483 21.74 -4.44 8.79
C ASN A 483 20.83 -3.21 8.68
N SER A 484 19.93 -3.18 7.68
CA SER A 484 19.00 -2.08 7.40
C SER A 484 17.52 -2.45 7.55
N GLN A 485 17.23 -3.63 8.10
CA GLN A 485 15.89 -4.17 8.37
C GLN A 485 15.42 -3.83 9.79
#